data_AF-A0AAC8TBK0-F1
#
_entry.id   AF-A0AAC8TBK0-F1
#
_cell.length_a   1.000
_cell.length_b   1.000
_cell.length_c   1.000
_cell.angle_alpha   90.00
_cell.angle_beta   90.00
_cell.angle_gamma   90.00
#
_symmetry.space_group_name_H-M   'P 1'
#
loop_
_entity.id
_entity.type
_entity.pdbx_description
1 polymer ?
#
loop_
_entity_poly.entity_id
_entity_poly.type
_entity_poly.pdbx_seq_one_letter_code
_entity_poly.pdbx_strand_id
1 'polypeptide(L)'
;MMLRSTLCAVAAMMTVGLMGCGEQPKYYRVSIDRSNLSSMPGSCYSSGTAPTPNDRTTNTVDVEQWVLWDGVEDQKYLAVGDVTYALGDALVDIDVGDAIVSTKADKPTFTAERTRTGPNRVSRATYTLDKVGETLQGTIALSYECTGSTGCPVANCSASLNFVGRRLTAEPMVVVSNDSEN
;
A
#
# COMPACT_ATOMS: atom_id res chain seq x y z
N MET A 1 45.90 6.44 43.03
CA MET A 1 44.68 5.60 43.04
C MET A 1 44.12 5.58 41.64
N MET A 2 44.17 4.42 40.98
CA MET A 2 43.56 4.18 39.67
C MET A 2 42.07 3.87 39.87
N LEU A 3 41.19 4.45 39.06
CA LEU A 3 39.93 3.82 38.70
C LEU A 3 39.72 3.99 37.20
N ARG A 4 40.06 2.92 36.48
CA ARG A 4 39.66 2.65 35.11
C ARG A 4 38.16 2.38 35.12
N SER A 5 37.36 3.11 34.34
CA SER A 5 36.03 2.66 33.95
C SER A 5 36.06 2.33 32.46
N THR A 6 36.19 1.04 32.22
CA THR A 6 36.04 0.36 30.94
C THR A 6 34.56 0.38 30.59
N LEU A 7 34.14 1.22 29.64
CA LEU A 7 32.84 1.07 29.00
C LEU A 7 33.03 0.14 27.80
N CYS A 8 32.56 -1.09 27.99
CA CYS A 8 32.59 -2.16 27.02
C CYS A 8 31.85 -1.77 25.74
N ALA A 9 32.54 -1.96 24.62
CA ALA A 9 31.95 -2.01 23.30
C ALA A 9 30.88 -3.09 23.24
N VAL A 10 29.64 -2.72 22.94
CA VAL A 10 28.65 -3.65 22.40
C VAL A 10 28.78 -3.56 20.88
N ALA A 11 29.79 -4.25 20.35
CA ALA A 11 29.81 -4.61 18.95
C ALA A 11 28.70 -5.67 18.77
N ALA A 12 27.51 -5.21 18.38
CA ALA A 12 26.48 -6.10 17.88
C ALA A 12 27.02 -6.69 16.57
N MET A 13 27.62 -7.87 16.68
CA MET A 13 28.02 -8.67 15.53
C MET A 13 26.77 -8.96 14.71
N MET A 14 26.61 -8.26 13.59
CA MET A 14 25.75 -8.72 12.49
C MET A 14 26.45 -9.90 11.81
N THR A 15 26.54 -11.03 12.51
CA THR A 15 26.76 -12.32 11.89
C THR A 15 25.39 -12.92 11.58
N VAL A 16 24.72 -12.35 10.59
CA VAL A 16 23.63 -13.09 9.90
C VAL A 16 24.34 -14.08 9.00
N GLY A 17 24.31 -15.33 9.42
CA GLY A 17 24.89 -16.45 8.69
C GLY A 17 24.36 -16.49 7.26
N LEU A 18 25.30 -16.60 6.33
CA LEU A 18 25.07 -17.03 4.95
C LEU A 18 24.52 -18.47 4.97
N MET A 19 23.20 -18.61 5.09
CA MET A 19 22.48 -19.81 4.66
C MET A 19 21.48 -19.35 3.61
N GLY A 20 21.82 -19.54 2.33
CA GLY A 20 20.96 -19.35 1.17
C GLY A 20 20.09 -18.09 1.21
N CYS A 21 20.68 -16.92 0.99
CA CYS A 21 19.93 -15.67 0.91
C CYS A 21 18.86 -15.79 -0.19
N GLY A 22 17.60 -16.00 0.20
CA GLY A 22 16.46 -15.69 -0.66
C GLY A 22 16.56 -14.24 -1.13
N GLU A 23 15.93 -13.91 -2.26
CA GLU A 23 15.97 -12.54 -2.79
C GLU A 23 15.57 -11.53 -1.71
N GLN A 24 16.34 -10.45 -1.59
CA GLN A 24 16.07 -9.39 -0.61
C GLN A 24 14.73 -8.69 -0.91
N PRO A 25 14.03 -8.20 0.14
CA PRO A 25 12.86 -7.34 -0.01
C PRO A 25 13.10 -6.21 -1.02
N LYS A 26 12.15 -6.03 -1.95
CA LYS A 26 12.19 -4.95 -2.94
C LYS A 26 11.28 -3.82 -2.46
N TYR A 27 11.87 -2.68 -2.12
CA TYR A 27 11.16 -1.48 -1.70
C TYR A 27 10.83 -0.60 -2.90
N TYR A 28 9.61 -0.07 -2.96
CA TYR A 28 9.16 0.81 -4.03
C TYR A 28 8.52 2.07 -3.48
N ARG A 29 8.80 3.21 -4.11
CA ARG A 29 8.02 4.43 -3.95
C ARG A 29 7.00 4.48 -5.08
N VAL A 30 5.72 4.37 -4.74
CA VAL A 30 4.62 4.11 -5.68
C VAL A 30 3.76 5.36 -5.83
N SER A 31 3.55 5.80 -7.06
CA SER A 31 2.66 6.89 -7.44
C SER A 31 1.36 6.32 -7.97
N ILE A 32 0.21 6.76 -7.44
CA ILE A 32 -1.11 6.22 -7.74
C ILE A 32 -1.95 7.30 -8.43
N ASP A 33 -2.38 7.05 -9.66
CA ASP A 33 -3.20 7.96 -10.45
C ASP A 33 -4.68 7.85 -10.06
N ARG A 34 -5.19 8.92 -9.45
CA ARG A 34 -6.56 9.06 -8.96
C ARG A 34 -7.51 9.73 -9.96
N SER A 35 -7.06 10.04 -11.18
CA SER A 35 -7.89 10.70 -12.19
C SER A 35 -9.22 9.97 -12.45
N ASN A 36 -9.19 8.63 -12.46
CA ASN A 36 -10.38 7.79 -12.66
C ASN A 36 -11.45 7.90 -11.55
N LEU A 37 -11.11 8.44 -10.38
CA LEU A 37 -12.11 8.74 -9.34
C LEU A 37 -13.05 9.89 -9.77
N SER A 38 -12.53 10.85 -10.54
CA SER A 38 -13.35 11.98 -11.01
C SER A 38 -14.41 11.58 -12.04
N SER A 39 -14.24 10.44 -12.71
CA SER A 39 -15.16 9.91 -13.74
C SER A 39 -16.16 8.87 -13.21
N MET A 40 -16.28 8.71 -11.89
CA MET A 40 -17.22 7.74 -11.31
C MET A 40 -18.69 8.11 -11.61
N PRO A 41 -19.59 7.10 -11.73
CA PRO A 41 -21.00 7.36 -11.98
C PRO A 41 -21.64 8.25 -10.91
N GLY A 42 -22.60 9.10 -11.33
CA GLY A 42 -23.35 9.98 -10.43
C GLY A 42 -24.02 9.27 -9.25
N SER A 43 -24.39 7.99 -9.41
CA SER A 43 -24.95 7.15 -8.35
C SER A 43 -24.03 6.93 -7.15
N CYS A 44 -22.71 7.15 -7.31
CA CYS A 44 -21.74 7.07 -6.22
C CYS A 44 -21.75 8.30 -5.30
N TYR A 45 -22.54 9.32 -5.64
CA TYR A 45 -22.64 10.55 -4.90
C TYR A 45 -24.09 10.78 -4.48
N SER A 46 -24.31 11.18 -3.23
CA SER A 46 -25.62 11.54 -2.68
C SER A 46 -26.26 12.73 -3.42
N SER A 47 -25.45 13.60 -4.01
CA SER A 47 -25.86 14.69 -4.89
C SER A 47 -26.30 14.24 -6.29
N GLY A 48 -26.04 12.97 -6.67
CA GLY A 48 -26.24 12.44 -8.01
C GLY A 48 -25.23 12.91 -9.06
N THR A 49 -24.24 13.74 -8.67
CA THR A 49 -23.22 14.31 -9.57
C THR A 49 -21.86 14.31 -8.90
N ALA A 50 -20.82 14.01 -9.68
CA ALA A 50 -19.45 14.09 -9.19
C ALA A 50 -19.12 15.54 -8.76
N PRO A 51 -18.35 15.74 -7.67
CA PRO A 51 -17.85 17.05 -7.30
C PRO A 51 -17.11 17.68 -8.46
N THR A 52 -17.31 18.98 -8.67
CA THR A 52 -16.52 19.73 -9.65
C THR A 52 -15.05 19.66 -9.21
N PRO A 53 -14.11 19.24 -10.08
CA PRO A 53 -12.70 19.25 -9.73
C PRO A 53 -12.29 20.67 -9.34
N ASN A 54 -11.90 20.88 -8.09
CA ASN A 54 -11.33 22.16 -7.69
C ASN A 54 -9.90 22.23 -8.25
N ASP A 55 -9.68 23.10 -9.23
CA ASP A 55 -8.38 23.36 -9.90
C ASP A 55 -7.24 23.74 -8.94
N ARG A 56 -7.49 23.88 -7.63
CA ARG A 56 -6.51 24.32 -6.62
C ARG A 56 -6.07 23.27 -5.59
N THR A 57 -6.63 22.05 -5.55
CA THR A 57 -6.44 21.17 -4.36
C THR A 57 -6.08 19.71 -4.57
N THR A 58 -6.02 19.14 -5.77
CA THR A 58 -5.84 17.69 -5.88
C THR A 58 -4.53 17.33 -6.56
N ASN A 59 -3.51 16.99 -5.78
CA ASN A 59 -2.51 16.05 -6.25
C ASN A 59 -3.29 14.80 -6.70
N THR A 60 -3.41 14.61 -8.02
CA THR A 60 -4.01 13.39 -8.59
C THR A 60 -3.12 12.18 -8.39
N VAL A 61 -1.94 12.40 -7.82
CA VAL A 61 -0.92 11.40 -7.56
C VAL A 61 -0.63 11.34 -6.07
N ASP A 62 -1.01 10.24 -5.45
CA ASP A 62 -0.60 9.90 -4.09
C ASP A 62 0.67 9.07 -4.13
N VAL A 63 1.55 9.28 -3.15
CA VAL A 63 2.84 8.60 -3.07
C VAL A 63 2.90 7.72 -1.83
N GLU A 64 2.99 6.40 -2.04
CA GLU A 64 3.06 5.38 -1.00
C GLU A 64 4.41 4.65 -1.05
N GLN A 65 4.75 3.92 0.02
CA GLN A 65 5.88 2.99 0.03
C GLN A 65 5.37 1.56 0.11
N TRP A 66 5.71 0.74 -0.87
CA TRP A 66 5.35 -0.67 -0.89
C TRP A 66 6.59 -1.55 -0.76
N VAL A 67 6.40 -2.74 -0.21
CA VAL A 67 7.45 -3.76 -0.12
C VAL A 67 6.95 -5.04 -0.78
N LEU A 68 7.76 -5.58 -1.69
CA LEU A 68 7.48 -6.82 -2.40
C LEU A 68 8.55 -7.85 -2.05
N TRP A 69 8.12 -9.06 -1.70
CA TRP A 69 8.99 -10.19 -1.41
C TRP A 69 8.65 -11.38 -2.29
N ASP A 70 9.67 -12.13 -2.66
CA ASP A 70 9.50 -13.43 -3.29
C ASP A 70 9.39 -14.50 -2.19
N GLY A 71 8.34 -15.31 -2.28
CA GLY A 71 7.99 -16.35 -1.33
C GLY A 71 8.45 -17.74 -1.75
N VAL A 72 8.00 -18.74 -0.98
CA VAL A 72 8.12 -20.14 -1.39
C VAL A 72 7.06 -20.48 -2.45
N GLU A 73 7.33 -21.48 -3.29
CA GLU A 73 6.34 -22.01 -4.27
C GLU A 73 5.80 -20.97 -5.27
N ASP A 74 6.69 -20.11 -5.81
CA ASP A 74 6.38 -19.06 -6.79
C ASP A 74 5.36 -18.00 -6.30
N GLN A 75 5.07 -17.97 -5.01
CA GLN A 75 4.26 -16.92 -4.39
C GLN A 75 5.06 -15.63 -4.24
N LYS A 76 4.34 -14.51 -4.19
CA LYS A 76 4.87 -13.21 -3.80
C LYS A 76 4.06 -12.66 -2.65
N TYR A 77 4.69 -11.81 -1.85
CA TYR A 77 4.05 -11.07 -0.77
C TYR A 77 4.14 -9.59 -1.07
N LEU A 78 3.06 -8.84 -0.83
CA LEU A 78 3.01 -7.40 -1.03
C LEU A 78 2.50 -6.71 0.24
N ALA A 79 3.28 -5.80 0.80
CA ALA A 79 2.84 -4.90 1.87
C ALA A 79 2.65 -3.50 1.32
N VAL A 80 1.44 -2.99 1.51
CA VAL A 80 0.99 -1.66 1.05
C VAL A 80 0.58 -0.74 2.20
N GLY A 81 0.60 -1.22 3.45
CA GLY A 81 -0.02 -0.54 4.58
C GLY A 81 -1.55 -0.63 4.52
N ASP A 82 -2.22 0.20 5.33
CA ASP A 82 -3.68 0.26 5.35
C ASP A 82 -4.24 0.95 4.10
N VAL A 83 -5.38 0.45 3.64
CA VAL A 83 -6.00 0.90 2.38
C VAL A 83 -7.15 1.85 2.70
N THR A 84 -7.01 3.11 2.30
CA THR A 84 -8.06 4.13 2.46
C THR A 84 -8.30 4.89 1.17
N TYR A 85 -9.43 4.61 0.50
CA TYR A 85 -9.84 5.27 -0.75
C TYR A 85 -11.31 5.67 -0.73
N ALA A 86 -11.59 6.94 -1.06
CA ALA A 86 -12.95 7.41 -1.27
C ALA A 86 -13.45 6.99 -2.68
N LEU A 87 -14.61 6.35 -2.72
CA LEU A 87 -15.34 5.98 -3.94
C LEU A 87 -16.67 6.73 -3.98
N GLY A 88 -16.58 8.04 -4.22
CA GLY A 88 -17.69 8.97 -4.06
C GLY A 88 -17.97 9.17 -2.58
N ASP A 89 -19.20 8.91 -2.15
CA ASP A 89 -19.57 8.95 -0.73
C ASP A 89 -19.24 7.65 0.02
N ALA A 90 -18.87 6.58 -0.72
CA ALA A 90 -18.40 5.34 -0.13
C ALA A 90 -16.91 5.42 0.23
N LEU A 91 -16.48 4.61 1.21
CA LEU A 91 -15.10 4.51 1.65
C LEU A 91 -14.63 3.06 1.65
N VAL A 92 -13.58 2.78 0.90
CA VAL A 92 -12.79 1.54 1.02
C VAL A 92 -11.80 1.78 2.15
N ASP A 93 -12.02 1.13 3.29
CA ASP A 93 -11.21 1.24 4.52
C ASP A 93 -10.86 -0.17 5.04
N ILE A 94 -9.64 -0.61 4.74
CA ILE A 94 -9.14 -1.96 5.04
C ILE A 94 -7.87 -1.84 5.88
N ASP A 95 -7.93 -2.34 7.11
CA ASP A 95 -6.77 -2.62 7.94
C ASP A 95 -6.13 -3.90 7.39
N VAL A 96 -4.97 -3.76 6.78
CA VAL A 96 -4.31 -4.87 6.09
C VAL A 96 -3.50 -5.71 7.07
N GLY A 97 -2.93 -5.09 8.11
CA GLY A 97 -2.13 -5.71 9.16
C GLY A 97 -0.78 -6.28 8.70
N ASP A 98 -0.79 -7.17 7.70
CA ASP A 98 0.34 -7.98 7.24
C ASP A 98 0.48 -7.96 5.70
N ALA A 99 1.52 -8.58 5.16
CA ALA A 99 1.69 -8.68 3.71
C ALA A 99 0.61 -9.56 3.06
N ILE A 100 0.08 -9.11 1.92
CA ILE A 100 -0.90 -9.82 1.12
C ILE A 100 -0.18 -10.88 0.27
N VAL A 101 -0.72 -12.10 0.19
CA VAL A 101 -0.16 -13.18 -0.63
C VAL A 101 -0.72 -13.13 -2.05
N SER A 102 0.14 -13.36 -3.05
CA SER A 102 -0.28 -13.41 -4.46
C SER A 102 -1.08 -14.68 -4.77
N THR A 103 -2.11 -14.54 -5.61
CA THR A 103 -2.94 -15.68 -6.08
C THR A 103 -2.52 -16.26 -7.43
N LYS A 104 -1.66 -15.58 -8.20
CA LYS A 104 -1.21 -15.99 -9.54
C LYS A 104 0.30 -15.74 -9.68
N ALA A 105 1.05 -16.72 -10.19
CA ALA A 105 2.51 -16.62 -10.29
C ALA A 105 2.98 -15.76 -11.49
N ASP A 106 2.29 -15.87 -12.63
CA ASP A 106 2.62 -15.19 -13.89
C ASP A 106 2.20 -13.72 -13.90
N LYS A 107 1.04 -13.43 -13.29
CA LYS A 107 0.50 -12.08 -13.12
C LYS A 107 0.09 -11.86 -11.66
N PRO A 108 1.05 -11.55 -10.78
CA PRO A 108 0.83 -11.44 -9.33
C PRO A 108 -0.37 -10.54 -9.02
N THR A 109 -1.37 -11.16 -8.40
CA THR A 109 -2.61 -10.52 -8.00
C THR A 109 -2.77 -10.66 -6.48
N PHE A 110 -2.93 -9.54 -5.79
CA PHE A 110 -3.01 -9.44 -4.34
C PHE A 110 -4.37 -8.85 -3.98
N THR A 111 -5.11 -9.48 -3.06
CA THR A 111 -6.42 -8.97 -2.64
C THR A 111 -6.45 -8.77 -1.14
N ALA A 112 -6.76 -7.54 -0.73
CA ALA A 112 -7.18 -7.22 0.62
C ALA A 112 -8.70 -7.01 0.64
N GLU A 113 -9.36 -7.53 1.67
CA GLU A 113 -10.80 -7.41 1.81
C GLU A 113 -11.17 -7.21 3.28
N ARG A 114 -12.14 -6.33 3.52
CA ARG A 114 -12.81 -6.19 4.81
C ARG A 114 -14.30 -6.38 4.64
N THR A 115 -14.84 -7.29 5.44
CA THR A 115 -16.29 -7.50 5.53
C THR A 115 -16.79 -7.04 6.91
N ARG A 116 -17.82 -6.20 6.94
CA ARG A 116 -18.53 -5.78 8.15
C ARG A 116 -19.97 -6.29 8.11
N THR A 117 -20.46 -6.75 9.25
CA THR A 117 -21.84 -7.23 9.42
C THR A 117 -22.73 -6.13 10.02
N GLY A 118 -23.98 -6.05 9.54
CA GLY A 118 -25.02 -5.12 10.00
C GLY A 118 -24.90 -3.66 9.53
N PRO A 119 -25.21 -3.31 8.27
CA PRO A 119 -25.56 -4.13 7.08
C PRO A 119 -24.34 -4.83 6.49
N ASN A 120 -24.54 -5.76 5.54
CA ASN A 120 -23.42 -6.47 4.90
C ASN A 120 -22.64 -5.49 4.02
N ARG A 121 -21.45 -5.09 4.46
CA ARG A 121 -20.54 -4.20 3.72
C ARG A 121 -19.26 -4.94 3.39
N VAL A 122 -18.85 -4.90 2.13
CA VAL A 122 -17.61 -5.48 1.65
C VAL A 122 -16.79 -4.37 1.00
N SER A 123 -15.58 -4.15 1.49
CA SER A 123 -14.59 -3.28 0.89
C SER A 123 -13.45 -4.14 0.37
N ARG A 124 -13.07 -3.98 -0.90
CA ARG A 124 -12.03 -4.78 -1.53
C ARG A 124 -11.05 -3.89 -2.28
N ALA A 125 -9.78 -4.23 -2.17
CA ALA A 125 -8.71 -3.69 -2.99
C ALA A 125 -7.91 -4.84 -3.60
N THR A 126 -7.88 -4.89 -4.94
CA THR A 126 -7.16 -5.91 -5.69
C THR A 126 -6.04 -5.26 -6.50
N TYR A 127 -4.81 -5.57 -6.15
CA TYR A 127 -3.60 -5.10 -6.81
C TYR A 127 -3.20 -6.12 -7.85
N THR A 128 -3.04 -5.68 -9.09
CA THR A 128 -2.57 -6.50 -10.20
C THR A 128 -1.27 -5.92 -10.72
N LEU A 129 -0.18 -6.68 -10.65
CA LEU A 129 1.13 -6.24 -11.14
C LEU A 129 1.28 -6.62 -12.62
N ASP A 130 1.43 -5.62 -13.48
CA ASP A 130 1.71 -5.81 -14.91
C ASP A 130 3.21 -5.83 -15.20
N LYS A 131 4.02 -5.17 -14.36
CA LYS A 131 5.49 -5.14 -14.47
C LYS A 131 6.14 -5.10 -13.09
N VAL A 132 7.17 -5.93 -12.89
CA VAL A 132 8.00 -6.00 -11.68
C VAL A 132 9.48 -5.93 -12.07
N GLY A 133 10.28 -5.13 -11.38
CA GLY A 133 11.70 -4.90 -11.68
C GLY A 133 12.15 -3.55 -11.11
N GLU A 134 12.89 -2.76 -11.88
CA GLU A 134 13.25 -1.39 -11.47
C GLU A 134 12.04 -0.44 -11.40
N THR A 135 11.00 -0.77 -12.17
CA THR A 135 9.70 -0.13 -12.12
C THR A 135 8.65 -1.15 -11.73
N LEU A 136 7.80 -0.80 -10.78
CA LEU A 136 6.58 -1.53 -10.45
C LEU A 136 5.42 -0.87 -11.20
N GLN A 137 4.61 -1.60 -11.96
CA GLN A 137 3.46 -1.01 -12.65
C GLN A 137 2.28 -1.94 -12.55
N GLY A 138 1.09 -1.36 -12.50
CA GLY A 138 -0.13 -2.15 -12.43
C GLY A 138 -1.36 -1.32 -12.15
N THR A 139 -2.37 -2.03 -11.68
CA THR A 139 -3.71 -1.50 -11.41
C THR A 139 -4.20 -1.89 -10.02
N ILE A 140 -4.90 -0.98 -9.34
CA ILE A 140 -5.66 -1.23 -8.12
C ILE A 140 -7.15 -1.19 -8.48
N ALA A 141 -7.81 -2.35 -8.44
CA ALA A 141 -9.27 -2.42 -8.53
C ALA A 141 -9.87 -2.25 -7.13
N LEU A 142 -10.62 -1.18 -6.94
CA LEU A 142 -11.30 -0.84 -5.70
C LEU A 142 -12.79 -1.16 -5.84
N SER A 143 -13.38 -1.77 -4.81
CA SER A 143 -14.84 -1.89 -4.73
C SER A 143 -15.36 -1.70 -3.31
N TYR A 144 -16.53 -1.08 -3.25
CA TYR A 144 -17.38 -1.02 -2.08
C TYR A 144 -18.75 -1.59 -2.45
N GLU A 145 -19.19 -2.59 -1.70
CA GLU A 145 -20.50 -3.21 -1.84
C GLU A 145 -21.22 -3.16 -0.51
N CYS A 146 -22.50 -2.78 -0.54
CA CYS A 146 -23.39 -2.87 0.61
C CYS A 146 -24.69 -3.58 0.20
N THR A 147 -25.06 -4.61 0.95
CA THR A 147 -26.32 -5.34 0.77
C THR A 147 -27.10 -5.41 2.07
N GLY A 148 -28.43 -5.30 1.97
CA GLY A 148 -29.35 -5.31 3.11
C GLY A 148 -30.59 -4.45 2.87
N SER A 149 -31.72 -4.84 3.45
CA SER A 149 -33.02 -4.15 3.25
C SER A 149 -33.11 -2.79 3.95
N THR A 150 -32.30 -2.55 4.98
CA THR A 150 -32.19 -1.28 5.69
C THR A 150 -30.75 -1.08 6.17
N GLY A 151 -30.17 0.10 5.90
CA GLY A 151 -28.88 0.51 6.51
C GLY A 151 -27.69 0.69 5.57
N CYS A 152 -27.83 0.47 4.26
CA CYS A 152 -26.81 0.85 3.28
C CYS A 152 -26.85 2.36 3.03
N PRO A 153 -25.85 3.12 3.49
CA PRO A 153 -25.91 4.58 3.47
C PRO A 153 -25.52 5.16 2.11
N VAL A 154 -24.88 4.35 1.26
CA VAL A 154 -24.28 4.75 -0.02
C VAL A 154 -24.41 3.60 -1.01
N ALA A 155 -24.42 3.94 -2.31
CA ALA A 155 -24.51 2.96 -3.39
C ALA A 155 -23.24 2.10 -3.50
N ASN A 156 -23.36 0.99 -4.24
CA ASN A 156 -22.20 0.19 -4.60
C ASN A 156 -21.37 0.94 -5.64
N CYS A 157 -20.06 1.01 -5.41
CA CYS A 157 -19.15 1.79 -6.23
C CYS A 157 -17.85 1.03 -6.45
N SER A 158 -17.27 1.21 -7.63
CA SER A 158 -15.98 0.64 -7.97
C SER A 158 -15.21 1.60 -8.86
N ALA A 159 -13.89 1.52 -8.76
CA ALA A 159 -12.96 2.27 -9.59
C ALA A 159 -11.69 1.45 -9.82
N SER A 160 -10.96 1.84 -10.85
CA SER A 160 -9.68 1.23 -11.21
C SER A 160 -8.62 2.32 -11.27
N LEU A 161 -7.57 2.20 -10.47
CA LEU A 161 -6.50 3.18 -10.38
C LEU A 161 -5.21 2.60 -10.95
N ASN A 162 -4.56 3.33 -11.84
CA ASN A 162 -3.25 2.93 -12.32
C ASN A 162 -2.19 3.35 -11.30
N PHE A 163 -1.12 2.57 -11.17
CA PHE A 163 0.03 2.98 -10.38
C PHE A 163 1.34 2.71 -11.10
N VAL A 164 2.34 3.54 -10.76
CA VAL A 164 3.72 3.38 -11.20
C VAL A 164 4.63 3.62 -9.99
N GLY A 165 5.44 2.63 -9.66
CA GLY A 165 6.45 2.70 -8.63
C GLY A 165 7.86 2.62 -9.18
N ARG A 166 8.79 3.25 -8.46
CA ARG A 166 10.23 3.13 -8.70
C ARG A 166 10.88 2.39 -7.54
N ARG A 167 11.75 1.42 -7.86
CA ARG A 167 12.51 0.70 -6.86
C ARG A 167 13.45 1.64 -6.11
N LEU A 168 13.51 1.48 -4.79
CA LEU A 168 14.47 2.14 -3.92
C LEU A 168 15.72 1.26 -3.82
N THR A 169 16.83 1.75 -4.34
CA THR A 169 18.15 1.19 -4.08
C THR A 169 18.65 1.82 -2.77
N ALA A 170 18.50 1.14 -1.64
CA ALA A 170 19.06 1.63 -0.36
C ALA A 170 20.60 1.64 -0.45
N GLU A 171 21.30 2.59 0.16
CA GLU A 171 21.41 2.74 1.61
C GLU A 171 20.54 3.85 2.21
N PRO A 172 19.89 3.62 3.38
CA PRO A 172 19.34 4.71 4.17
C PRO A 172 20.49 5.48 4.82
N MET A 173 20.71 6.72 4.42
CA MET A 173 21.65 7.61 5.12
C MET A 173 21.11 7.89 6.53
N VAL A 174 21.71 7.30 7.55
CA VAL A 174 21.55 7.76 8.92
C VAL A 174 22.29 9.09 9.02
N VAL A 175 21.57 10.20 9.03
CA VAL A 175 22.14 11.50 9.40
C VAL A 175 22.32 11.49 10.91
N VAL A 176 23.51 11.13 11.38
CA VAL A 176 23.92 11.39 12.75
C VAL A 176 24.35 12.86 12.81
N SER A 177 23.49 13.72 13.33
CA SER A 177 23.90 15.07 13.73
C SER A 177 24.81 14.95 14.94
N ASN A 178 26.13 15.02 14.73
CA ASN A 178 27.07 15.25 15.81
C ASN A 178 27.05 16.74 16.14
N ASP A 179 26.09 17.16 16.96
CA ASP A 179 26.22 18.40 17.72
C ASP A 179 27.25 18.15 18.83
N SER A 180 28.53 18.26 18.48
CA SER A 180 29.58 18.53 19.45
C SER A 180 29.64 20.03 19.67
N GLU A 181 28.85 20.51 20.65
CA GLU A 181 29.04 21.84 21.23
C GLU A 181 30.41 21.91 21.92
N ASN A 182 31.08 23.01 21.66
CA ASN A 182 32.42 23.39 22.12
C ASN A 182 32.33 24.30 23.34
#